data_AF-A0A4V2B9D8-F1
#
_entry.id   AF-A0A4V2B9D8-F1
#
_cell.length_a   1.000
_cell.length_b   1.000
_cell.length_c   1.000
_cell.angle_alpha   90.00
_cell.angle_beta   90.00
_cell.angle_gamma   90.00
#
_symmetry.space_group_name_H-M   'P 1'
#
loop_
_entity.id
_entity.type
_entity.pdbx_description
1 polymer ?
#
loop_
_entity_poly.entity_id
_entity_poly.type
_entity_poly.pdbx_seq_one_letter_code
_entity_poly.pdbx_strand_id
1 'polypeptide(L)'
;MGRLENGKWVYGKLLPDPGEPSFKRQEQAFRSSIEAGGEYPPEIGRYHLYVSYACPWSCRALIFRKLKNLENVISLSVTSPDMLEEGWTFDPNFPGVVGDDIFKKRYLYEIYQGADDKFTGEVTVPVLLDKKTGRIVNNESSEIIRIFNSAFDSLTGNGEDFYP
;
A
#
# COMPACT_ATOMS: atom_id res chain seq x y z
N MET A 1 6.12 14.30 8.07
CA MET A 1 5.94 12.99 7.40
C MET A 1 7.27 12.65 6.79
N GLY A 2 7.80 11.46 7.06
CA GLY A 2 9.08 11.07 6.48
C GLY A 2 8.94 10.55 5.06
N ARG A 3 10.06 10.54 4.35
CA ARG A 3 10.22 10.10 2.97
C ARG A 3 11.53 9.35 2.82
N LEU A 4 11.71 8.66 1.69
CA LEU A 4 13.00 8.14 1.29
C LEU A 4 13.70 9.12 0.35
N GLU A 5 15.00 9.31 0.52
CA GLU A 5 15.90 10.03 -0.38
C GLU A 5 17.07 9.13 -0.72
N ASN A 6 17.14 8.67 -1.98
CA ASN A 6 18.12 7.68 -2.45
C ASN A 6 18.21 6.47 -1.50
N GLY A 7 17.05 5.92 -1.13
CA GLY A 7 16.92 4.78 -0.24
C GLY A 7 17.14 5.06 1.24
N LYS A 8 17.42 6.31 1.66
CA LYS A 8 17.62 6.66 3.07
C LYS A 8 16.39 7.35 3.65
N TRP A 9 15.97 6.94 4.85
CA TRP A 9 14.85 7.58 5.54
C TRP A 9 15.23 8.98 5.99
N VAL A 10 14.34 9.94 5.68
CA VAL A 10 14.46 11.34 6.08
C VAL A 10 13.14 11.76 6.69
N TYR A 11 13.17 12.14 7.96
CA TYR A 11 12.02 12.71 8.65
C TYR A 11 11.98 14.23 8.44
N GLY A 12 10.81 14.77 8.11
CA GLY A 12 10.64 16.19 7.86
C GLY A 12 9.22 16.70 8.14
N LYS A 13 9.08 18.03 8.09
CA LYS A 13 7.77 18.71 8.22
C LYS A 13 6.86 18.33 7.05
N LEU A 14 5.59 18.09 7.36
CA LEU A 14 4.56 17.81 6.35
C LEU A 14 3.97 19.10 5.76
N LEU A 15 3.79 20.11 6.61
CA LEU A 15 3.13 21.35 6.23
C LEU A 15 4.15 22.43 5.89
N PRO A 16 3.88 23.26 4.87
CA PRO A 16 4.70 24.42 4.56
C PRO A 16 4.70 25.41 5.73
N ASP A 17 5.81 26.12 5.92
CA ASP A 17 5.86 27.20 6.91
C ASP A 17 5.02 28.41 6.43
N PRO A 18 4.52 29.28 7.34
CA PRO A 18 3.75 30.45 6.94
C PRO A 18 4.48 31.33 5.91
N GLY A 19 3.86 31.53 4.74
CA GLY A 19 4.45 32.29 3.64
C GLY A 19 5.09 31.43 2.54
N GLU A 20 5.25 30.14 2.75
CA GLU A 20 5.63 29.19 1.70
C GLU A 20 4.44 28.79 0.82
N PRO A 21 4.68 28.28 -0.40
CA PRO A 21 3.62 27.76 -1.26
C PRO A 21 2.78 26.69 -0.55
N SER A 22 1.47 26.67 -0.84
CA SER A 22 0.56 25.68 -0.31
C SER A 22 1.05 24.25 -0.55
N PHE A 23 0.79 23.36 0.40
CA PHE A 23 1.08 21.93 0.27
C PHE A 23 0.59 21.38 -1.08
N LYS A 24 1.48 20.68 -1.79
CA LYS A 24 1.16 19.94 -3.01
C LYS A 24 1.41 18.46 -2.76
N ARG A 25 0.36 17.65 -2.91
CA ARG A 25 0.46 16.20 -2.81
C ARG A 25 1.39 15.68 -3.90
N GLN A 26 2.35 14.83 -3.53
CA GLN A 26 3.21 14.16 -4.50
C GLN A 26 2.47 13.01 -5.20
N GLU A 27 2.80 12.80 -6.47
CA GLU A 27 2.32 11.63 -7.21
C GLU A 27 2.95 10.35 -6.65
N GLN A 28 2.20 9.26 -6.72
CA GLN A 28 2.66 7.96 -6.25
C GLN A 28 3.51 7.28 -7.33
N ALA A 29 4.60 6.63 -6.92
CA ALA A 29 5.63 6.15 -7.84
C ALA A 29 5.34 4.78 -8.46
N PHE A 30 4.65 3.88 -7.74
CA PHE A 30 4.38 2.52 -8.22
C PHE A 30 2.98 2.46 -8.82
N ARG A 31 2.91 2.21 -10.13
CA ARG A 31 1.68 2.34 -10.95
C ARG A 31 1.40 1.13 -11.84
N SER A 32 2.00 -0.03 -11.55
CA SER A 32 1.71 -1.26 -12.31
C SER A 32 0.33 -1.79 -11.97
N SER A 33 -0.23 -2.61 -12.86
CA SER A 33 -1.57 -3.22 -12.73
C SER A 33 -1.49 -4.74 -12.56
N ILE A 34 -2.57 -5.34 -12.08
CA ILE A 34 -2.77 -6.80 -12.07
C ILE A 34 -3.79 -7.13 -13.14
N GLU A 35 -3.41 -7.96 -14.11
CA GLU A 35 -4.25 -8.30 -15.26
C GLU A 35 -3.90 -9.68 -15.85
N ALA A 36 -4.87 -10.34 -16.47
CA ALA A 36 -4.66 -11.65 -17.07
C ALA A 36 -3.66 -11.56 -18.24
N GLY A 37 -2.59 -12.35 -18.17
CA GLY A 37 -1.52 -12.36 -19.18
C GLY A 37 -0.50 -11.22 -19.08
N GLY A 38 -0.65 -10.31 -18.11
CA GLY A 38 0.33 -9.27 -17.82
C GLY A 38 1.51 -9.75 -16.96
N GLU A 39 2.38 -8.81 -16.58
CA GLU A 39 3.52 -9.06 -15.67
C GLU A 39 3.05 -9.61 -14.30
N TYR A 40 1.92 -9.09 -13.82
CA TYR A 40 1.28 -9.47 -12.57
C TYR A 40 -0.10 -10.12 -12.85
N PRO A 41 -0.17 -11.44 -13.11
CA PRO A 41 -1.45 -12.14 -13.28
C PRO A 41 -2.21 -12.30 -11.94
N PRO A 42 -3.55 -12.27 -11.95
CA PRO A 42 -4.34 -12.48 -10.74
C PRO A 42 -4.18 -13.92 -10.23
N GLU A 43 -3.77 -14.07 -8.97
CA GLU A 43 -3.49 -15.37 -8.35
C GLU A 43 -3.85 -15.36 -6.86
N ILE A 44 -4.49 -16.43 -6.40
CA ILE A 44 -4.84 -16.62 -4.98
C ILE A 44 -3.55 -16.69 -4.15
N GLY A 45 -3.48 -15.87 -3.11
CA GLY A 45 -2.38 -15.90 -2.16
C GLY A 45 -1.06 -15.34 -2.69
N ARG A 46 -1.02 -14.74 -3.89
CA ARG A 46 0.19 -14.09 -4.44
C ARG A 46 0.38 -12.67 -3.90
N TYR A 47 -0.70 -11.91 -3.75
CA TYR A 47 -0.62 -10.49 -3.42
C TYR A 47 -0.81 -10.21 -1.92
N HIS A 48 -0.23 -9.11 -1.47
CA HIS A 48 -0.33 -8.64 -0.09
C HIS A 48 -0.62 -7.13 -0.07
N LEU A 49 -1.50 -6.71 0.84
CA LEU A 49 -1.87 -5.31 1.01
C LEU A 49 -1.35 -4.80 2.35
N TYR A 50 -0.57 -3.72 2.34
CA TYR A 50 -0.22 -2.97 3.56
C TYR A 50 -1.12 -1.74 3.68
N VAL A 51 -1.72 -1.52 4.85
CA VAL A 51 -2.68 -0.44 5.09
C VAL A 51 -2.46 0.24 6.44
N SER A 52 -3.15 1.36 6.64
CA SER A 52 -3.51 1.87 7.98
C SER A 52 -5.02 2.08 8.05
N TYR A 53 -5.66 1.69 9.15
CA TYR A 53 -7.07 2.01 9.40
C TYR A 53 -7.32 3.51 9.59
N ALA A 54 -6.28 4.30 9.93
CA ALA A 54 -6.40 5.75 10.07
C ALA A 54 -6.35 6.51 8.73
N CYS A 55 -5.92 5.85 7.64
CA CYS A 55 -5.72 6.51 6.35
C CYS A 55 -6.94 6.35 5.43
N PRO A 56 -7.61 7.45 5.02
CA PRO A 56 -8.80 7.36 4.15
C PRO A 56 -8.49 6.76 2.77
N TRP A 57 -7.26 6.92 2.26
CA TRP A 57 -6.84 6.31 1.01
C TRP A 57 -6.73 4.78 1.13
N SER A 58 -6.22 4.29 2.27
CA SER A 58 -6.19 2.85 2.58
C SER A 58 -7.57 2.26 2.82
N CYS A 59 -8.46 3.02 3.47
CA CYS A 59 -9.83 2.60 3.70
C CYS A 59 -10.56 2.25 2.39
N ARG A 60 -10.27 2.95 1.28
CA ARG A 60 -10.83 2.59 -0.04
C ARG A 60 -10.46 1.17 -0.47
N ALA A 61 -9.18 0.83 -0.38
CA ALA A 61 -8.69 -0.51 -0.73
C ALA A 61 -9.26 -1.58 0.22
N LEU A 62 -9.39 -1.27 1.52
CA LEU A 62 -10.02 -2.16 2.50
C LEU A 62 -11.50 -2.43 2.19
N ILE A 63 -12.25 -1.39 1.83
CA ILE A 63 -13.65 -1.51 1.45
C ILE A 63 -13.79 -2.39 0.20
N PHE A 64 -13.00 -2.14 -0.85
CA PHE A 64 -13.02 -2.97 -2.05
C PHE A 64 -12.60 -4.42 -1.77
N ARG A 65 -11.59 -4.62 -0.90
CA ARG A 65 -11.19 -5.97 -0.47
C ARG A 65 -12.36 -6.75 0.15
N LYS A 66 -13.24 -6.08 0.88
CA LYS A 66 -14.47 -6.67 1.44
C LYS A 66 -15.57 -6.83 0.40
N LEU A 67 -15.91 -5.77 -0.33
CA LEU A 67 -16.97 -5.81 -1.35
C LEU A 67 -16.73 -6.87 -2.42
N LYS A 68 -15.47 -7.10 -2.78
CA LYS A 68 -15.07 -8.05 -3.84
C LYS A 68 -14.66 -9.43 -3.31
N ASN A 69 -14.94 -9.76 -2.04
CA ASN A 69 -14.61 -11.05 -1.42
C ASN A 69 -13.13 -11.47 -1.55
N LEU A 70 -12.21 -10.50 -1.44
CA LEU A 70 -10.79 -10.70 -1.68
C LEU A 70 -10.03 -11.14 -0.42
N GLU A 71 -10.70 -11.40 0.71
CA GLU A 71 -9.98 -11.63 1.96
C GLU A 71 -9.15 -12.92 1.97
N ASN A 72 -9.62 -13.93 1.25
CA ASN A 72 -8.92 -15.20 1.06
C ASN A 72 -7.96 -15.18 -0.15
N VAL A 73 -7.98 -14.11 -0.95
CA VAL A 73 -7.16 -13.95 -2.16
C VAL A 73 -5.94 -13.07 -1.87
N ILE A 74 -6.15 -11.97 -1.13
CA ILE A 74 -5.15 -10.94 -0.84
C ILE A 74 -4.95 -10.85 0.68
N SER A 75 -3.75 -11.25 1.12
CA SER A 75 -3.32 -11.14 2.52
C SER A 75 -3.12 -9.67 2.94
N LEU A 76 -3.14 -9.39 4.23
CA LEU A 76 -3.20 -8.02 4.78
C LEU A 76 -2.22 -7.85 5.95
N SER A 77 -1.53 -6.71 5.99
CA SER A 77 -0.85 -6.18 7.18
C SER A 77 -1.38 -4.79 7.48
N VAL A 78 -1.46 -4.44 8.76
CA VAL A 78 -2.03 -3.19 9.26
C VAL A 78 -1.01 -2.49 10.13
N THR A 79 -0.62 -1.30 9.73
CA THR A 79 0.32 -0.43 10.46
C THR A 79 -0.35 0.24 11.66
N SER A 80 0.45 0.65 12.64
CA SER A 80 0.03 1.52 13.75
C SER A 80 -0.49 2.85 13.19
N PRO A 81 -1.54 3.45 13.79
CA PRO A 81 -1.99 4.77 13.41
C PRO A 81 -1.00 5.89 13.82
N ASP A 82 -0.11 5.61 14.78
CA ASP A 82 0.86 6.57 15.29
C ASP A 82 2.02 6.75 14.31
N MET A 83 1.88 7.71 13.40
CA MET A 83 2.87 8.05 12.38
C MET A 83 3.87 9.10 12.90
N LEU A 84 4.84 8.65 13.71
CA LEU A 84 5.86 9.48 14.35
C LEU A 84 7.12 9.67 13.45
N GLU A 85 8.31 9.72 14.02
CA GLU A 85 9.59 10.00 13.32
C GLU A 85 9.96 8.92 12.29
N GLU A 86 9.62 7.66 12.56
CA GLU A 86 9.86 6.52 11.65
C GLU A 86 8.73 6.26 10.65
N GLY A 87 7.72 7.14 10.62
CA GLY A 87 6.57 7.01 9.74
C GLY A 87 5.65 5.86 10.16
N TRP A 88 5.17 5.09 9.18
CA TRP A 88 4.25 3.97 9.43
C TRP A 88 5.01 2.77 10.00
N THR A 89 4.56 2.28 11.15
CA THR A 89 5.23 1.20 11.88
C THR A 89 4.32 -0.02 12.04
N PHE A 90 4.93 -1.19 12.24
CA PHE A 90 4.25 -2.44 12.59
C PHE A 90 4.43 -2.72 14.09
N ASP A 91 4.13 -1.74 14.96
CA ASP A 91 4.29 -1.88 16.41
C ASP A 91 3.28 -2.90 17.00
N PRO A 92 3.74 -4.08 17.48
CA PRO A 92 2.85 -5.12 17.97
C PRO A 92 2.15 -4.75 19.28
N ASN A 93 2.57 -3.67 19.96
CA ASN A 93 1.96 -3.23 21.21
C ASN A 93 0.68 -2.39 20.98
N PHE A 94 0.46 -1.91 19.75
CA PHE A 94 -0.73 -1.11 19.44
C PHE A 94 -1.91 -2.03 19.05
N PRO A 95 -3.08 -1.95 19.72
CA PRO A 95 -4.23 -2.79 19.40
C PRO A 95 -4.71 -2.65 17.95
N GLY A 96 -4.89 -3.78 17.27
CA GLY A 96 -5.36 -3.82 15.87
C GLY A 96 -4.26 -3.71 14.82
N VAL A 97 -2.99 -3.54 15.22
CA VAL A 97 -1.86 -3.75 14.33
C VAL A 97 -1.77 -5.21 13.93
N VAL A 98 -1.54 -5.45 12.64
CA VAL A 98 -1.22 -6.75 12.07
C VAL A 98 0.15 -6.60 11.44
N GLY A 99 1.17 -7.18 12.07
CA GLY A 99 2.55 -7.01 11.66
C GLY A 99 2.84 -7.54 10.24
N ASP A 100 3.96 -7.13 9.68
CA ASP A 100 4.42 -7.64 8.39
C ASP A 100 4.85 -9.11 8.49
N ASP A 101 4.00 -10.02 8.02
CA ASP A 101 4.32 -11.44 7.96
C ASP A 101 5.11 -11.87 6.72
N ILE A 102 5.32 -10.96 5.76
CA ILE A 102 5.99 -11.24 4.49
C ILE A 102 7.50 -11.08 4.65
N PHE A 103 7.95 -9.94 5.13
CA PHE A 103 9.37 -9.63 5.27
C PHE A 103 9.81 -9.42 6.72
N LYS A 104 8.88 -9.50 7.68
CA LYS A 104 9.14 -9.33 9.11
C LYS A 104 9.79 -7.97 9.43
N LYS A 105 9.39 -6.94 8.69
CA LYS A 105 9.86 -5.55 8.87
C LYS A 105 9.13 -4.84 9.98
N ARG A 106 9.79 -3.83 10.53
CA ARG A 106 9.23 -2.99 11.60
C ARG A 106 8.64 -1.70 11.05
N TYR A 107 9.14 -1.23 9.91
CA TYR A 107 8.73 0.03 9.31
C TYR A 107 8.31 -0.16 7.85
N LEU A 108 7.29 0.58 7.43
CA LEU A 108 6.79 0.49 6.05
C LEU A 108 7.84 0.93 5.02
N TYR A 109 8.71 1.89 5.37
CA TYR A 109 9.76 2.35 4.45
C TYR A 109 10.75 1.23 4.10
N GLU A 110 10.92 0.21 4.95
CA GLU A 110 11.76 -0.95 4.66
C GLU A 110 11.18 -1.80 3.51
N ILE A 111 9.86 -1.77 3.34
CA ILE A 111 9.17 -2.42 2.21
C ILE A 111 9.50 -1.68 0.92
N TYR A 112 9.51 -0.34 0.94
CA TYR A 112 9.92 0.48 -0.20
C TYR A 112 11.39 0.28 -0.54
N GLN A 113 12.28 0.26 0.46
CA GLN A 113 13.71 -0.03 0.27
C GLN A 113 13.96 -1.42 -0.33
N GLY A 114 13.14 -2.42 0.04
CA GLY A 114 13.20 -3.76 -0.55
C GLY A 114 12.73 -3.81 -2.00
N ALA A 115 11.80 -2.93 -2.38
CA ALA A 115 11.31 -2.82 -3.77
C ALA A 115 12.28 -2.05 -4.68
N ASP A 116 12.89 -0.98 -4.17
CA ASP A 116 13.90 -0.16 -4.86
C ASP A 116 14.86 0.45 -3.81
N ASP A 117 16.13 0.03 -3.86
CA ASP A 117 17.17 0.42 -2.91
C ASP A 117 17.61 1.88 -3.04
N LYS A 118 17.19 2.56 -4.12
CA LYS A 118 17.47 3.98 -4.39
C LYS A 118 16.19 4.82 -4.45
N PHE A 119 15.07 4.26 -3.99
CA PHE A 119 13.79 4.95 -4.03
C PHE A 119 13.87 6.35 -3.42
N THR A 120 13.28 7.32 -4.12
CA THR A 120 13.11 8.70 -3.65
C THR A 120 11.65 9.08 -3.77
N GLY A 121 10.99 9.34 -2.64
CA GLY A 121 9.57 9.65 -2.60
C GLY A 121 8.93 9.41 -1.24
N GLU A 122 7.66 9.79 -1.11
CA GLU A 122 6.87 9.55 0.08
C GLU A 122 6.60 8.05 0.32
N VAL A 123 6.65 7.64 1.58
CA VAL A 123 6.28 6.28 2.00
C VAL A 123 4.84 6.32 2.49
N THR A 124 3.94 5.79 1.68
CA THR A 124 2.49 5.96 1.86
C THR A 124 1.78 4.61 1.98
N VAL A 125 0.55 4.65 2.49
CA VAL A 125 -0.40 3.53 2.44
C VAL A 125 -1.62 3.94 1.60
N PRO A 126 -2.25 3.04 0.83
CA PRO A 126 -1.99 1.60 0.77
C PRO A 126 -0.82 1.20 -0.13
N VAL A 127 -0.25 0.02 0.09
CA VAL A 127 0.77 -0.61 -0.77
C VAL A 127 0.29 -1.99 -1.19
N LEU A 128 0.20 -2.25 -2.49
CA LEU A 128 -0.07 -3.56 -3.05
C LEU A 128 1.25 -4.21 -3.49
N LEU A 129 1.64 -5.28 -2.81
CA LEU A 129 2.89 -6.02 -3.00
C LEU A 129 2.64 -7.33 -3.74
N ASP A 130 3.52 -7.68 -4.68
CA ASP A 130 3.63 -9.03 -5.22
C ASP A 130 4.64 -9.85 -4.40
N LYS A 131 4.17 -10.89 -3.70
CA LYS A 131 5.04 -11.73 -2.87
C LYS A 131 5.99 -12.61 -3.68
N LYS A 132 5.70 -12.89 -4.96
CA LYS A 132 6.60 -13.72 -5.80
C LYS A 132 7.87 -12.96 -6.18
N THR A 133 7.72 -11.71 -6.59
CA THR A 133 8.85 -10.86 -7.01
C THR A 133 9.42 -10.02 -5.86
N GLY A 134 8.67 -9.87 -4.78
CA GLY A 134 9.01 -8.99 -3.66
C GLY A 134 8.91 -7.51 -3.99
N ARG A 135 8.27 -7.15 -5.11
CA ARG A 135 8.15 -5.76 -5.60
C ARG A 135 6.78 -5.17 -5.29
N ILE A 136 6.74 -3.86 -5.14
CA ILE A 136 5.49 -3.10 -5.05
C ILE A 136 4.88 -3.03 -6.44
N VAL A 137 3.65 -3.54 -6.58
CA VAL A 137 2.86 -3.45 -7.81
C VAL A 137 2.29 -2.04 -7.95
N ASN A 138 1.61 -1.56 -6.90
CA ASN A 138 0.91 -0.29 -6.94
C ASN A 138 0.82 0.34 -5.55
N ASN A 139 0.95 1.66 -5.44
CA ASN A 139 0.69 2.40 -4.20
C ASN A 139 -0.26 3.59 -4.37
N GLU A 140 -1.02 3.61 -5.47
CA GLU A 140 -2.11 4.55 -5.71
C GLU A 140 -3.46 3.92 -5.36
N SER A 141 -4.10 4.46 -4.32
CA SER A 141 -5.39 3.98 -3.84
C SER A 141 -6.49 3.94 -4.90
N SER A 142 -6.54 4.92 -5.83
CA SER A 142 -7.57 4.96 -6.87
C SER A 142 -7.39 3.90 -7.94
N GLU A 143 -6.15 3.48 -8.20
CA GLU A 143 -5.85 2.41 -9.16
C GLU A 143 -6.01 1.04 -8.50
N ILE A 144 -5.56 0.89 -7.25
CA ILE A 144 -5.75 -0.35 -6.48
C ILE A 144 -7.22 -0.75 -6.41
N ILE A 145 -8.15 0.20 -6.19
CA ILE A 145 -9.58 -0.15 -6.19
C ILE A 145 -10.08 -0.56 -7.57
N ARG A 146 -9.53 -0.04 -8.67
CA ARG A 146 -9.87 -0.48 -10.03
C ARG A 146 -9.36 -1.89 -10.31
N ILE A 147 -8.15 -2.20 -9.84
CA ILE A 147 -7.58 -3.54 -9.88
C ILE A 147 -8.49 -4.51 -9.11
N PHE A 148 -8.85 -4.17 -7.88
CA PHE A 148 -9.72 -5.02 -7.05
C PHE A 148 -11.12 -5.19 -7.61
N ASN A 149 -11.62 -4.19 -8.34
CA ASN A 149 -12.96 -4.21 -8.93
C ASN A 149 -13.18 -5.32 -9.95
N SER A 150 -12.14 -5.76 -10.68
CA SER A 150 -12.34 -6.71 -11.79
C SER A 150 -11.22 -7.76 -11.97
N ALA A 151 -9.99 -7.50 -11.54
CA ALA A 151 -8.86 -8.38 -11.87
C ALA A 151 -9.00 -9.80 -11.27
N PHE A 152 -9.76 -9.95 -10.19
CA PHE A 152 -9.89 -11.19 -9.44
C PHE A 152 -11.29 -11.83 -9.54
N ASP A 153 -12.15 -11.37 -10.45
CA ASP A 153 -13.54 -11.84 -10.57
C ASP A 153 -13.61 -13.33 -10.87
N SER A 154 -12.74 -13.84 -11.74
CA SER A 154 -12.67 -15.28 -12.07
C SER A 154 -12.23 -16.16 -10.88
N LEU A 155 -11.55 -15.57 -9.89
CA LEU A 155 -11.06 -16.28 -8.71
C LEU A 155 -12.06 -16.22 -7.55
N THR A 156 -12.82 -15.13 -7.43
CA THR A 156 -13.80 -14.93 -6.35
C THR A 156 -15.21 -15.35 -6.74
N GLY A 157 -15.52 -15.40 -8.04
CA GLY A 157 -16.87 -15.54 -8.57
C GLY A 157 -17.75 -14.29 -8.35
N ASN A 158 -17.19 -13.20 -7.81
CA ASN A 158 -17.91 -11.95 -7.57
C ASN A 158 -17.71 -11.00 -8.74
N GLY A 159 -18.70 -10.87 -9.62
CA GLY A 159 -18.69 -9.96 -10.77
C GLY A 159 -19.37 -8.60 -10.51
N GLU A 160 -19.61 -8.20 -9.26
CA GLU A 160 -20.14 -6.86 -8.98
C GLU A 160 -19.17 -5.78 -9.46
N ASP A 161 -19.69 -4.81 -10.23
CA ASP A 161 -18.90 -3.74 -10.83
C ASP A 161 -19.25 -2.39 -10.20
N PHE A 162 -18.28 -1.80 -9.50
CA PHE A 162 -18.38 -0.48 -8.88
C PHE A 162 -17.88 0.63 -9.82
N TYR A 163 -17.71 0.33 -11.10
CA TYR A 163 -17.37 1.24 -12.20
C TYR A 163 -17.98 0.84 -13.56
N PRO A 164 -19.32 0.77 -13.65
CA PRO A 164 -20.02 0.36 -14.86
C PRO A 164 -19.96 1.40 -15.99
#